data_AF-A0A6I4Z3I0-F1
#
_entry.id   AF-A0A6I4Z3I0-F1
#
_cell.length_a   1.000
_cell.length_b   1.000
_cell.length_c   1.000
_cell.angle_alpha   90.00
_cell.angle_beta   90.00
_cell.angle_gamma   90.00
#
_symmetry.space_group_name_H-M   'P 1'
#
loop_
_entity.id
_entity.type
_entity.pdbx_description
1 polymer ?
#
loop_
_entity_poly.entity_id
_entity_poly.type
_entity_poly.pdbx_seq_one_letter_code
_entity_poly.pdbx_strand_id
1 'polypeptide(L)'
;MRSSSWPGEGDALVLKRFPYLLTVPFLAVLLWAAIAAPAPAEAQEPETETITTLLYPGWNMVGWVGRPTPVGGIFEDIPELTHIYGWDTQDQRYRRSTPTSTGYRMSRAVLGQGLWFFIAGDSVVEWVRPVWDRYALLSVESGLNLTGWTGQDAEPIETALGRFGDRVTVAWRWDAEAQRFDVYVPGAGAASTLTELNRGDALLLELSEEATWWQSGFGNTTITFSEEVTPERQEDVRSGLAEVVAFFAEQYGLQLPDFALRSGEDFPNQARTVFLGRPPGSRVQSSTVSIASNLTGFTLNRVLAHEYFHVLQHSLARYPYPPVWLTEGAATYAAALYEVTVGAQTGEEIRQDWWQVAGRVGESLSELESDFYGAAERYYLAAVAVDWLVANALGEDEGDSAATSQEPLPLLEQAQ
;
A
#
# COMPACT_ATOMS: atom_id res chain seq x y z
N MET A 1 45.54 19.40 -47.40
CA MET A 1 45.69 20.08 -46.09
C MET A 1 44.99 21.42 -46.16
N ARG A 2 43.74 21.50 -45.69
CA ARG A 2 42.98 22.73 -45.52
C ARG A 2 42.61 22.80 -44.04
N SER A 3 43.14 23.79 -43.33
CA SER A 3 42.82 24.08 -41.94
C SER A 3 41.57 24.96 -41.89
N SER A 4 40.48 24.44 -41.32
CA SER A 4 39.30 25.22 -40.97
C SER A 4 39.41 25.66 -39.51
N SER A 5 39.61 26.96 -39.30
CA SER A 5 39.49 27.65 -38.02
C SER A 5 38.01 27.78 -37.64
N TRP A 6 37.66 27.36 -36.43
CA TRP A 6 36.36 27.57 -35.79
C TRP A 6 36.23 29.02 -35.28
N PRO A 7 35.05 29.67 -35.38
CA PRO A 7 34.82 30.97 -34.78
C PRO A 7 34.12 30.87 -33.42
N GLY A 8 34.57 31.70 -32.48
CA GLY A 8 33.71 32.54 -31.64
C GLY A 8 33.10 31.89 -30.40
N GLU A 9 33.76 32.12 -29.26
CA GLU A 9 33.12 32.18 -27.94
C GLU A 9 31.96 33.20 -27.98
N GLY A 10 30.73 32.70 -27.77
CA GLY A 10 29.52 33.50 -27.67
C GLY A 10 29.03 33.56 -26.22
N ASP A 11 28.96 34.77 -25.69
CA ASP A 11 28.07 35.30 -24.65
C ASP A 11 27.62 34.36 -23.51
N ALA A 12 28.28 34.53 -22.36
CA ALA A 12 27.77 34.11 -21.06
C ALA A 12 26.41 34.77 -20.78
N LEU A 13 25.38 33.94 -20.64
CA LEU A 13 24.03 34.37 -20.31
C LEU A 13 23.99 34.93 -18.87
N VAL A 14 23.66 36.21 -18.77
CA VAL A 14 23.42 36.91 -17.52
C VAL A 14 22.15 36.35 -16.88
N LEU A 15 22.32 35.66 -15.74
CA LEU A 15 21.24 35.31 -14.80
C LEU A 15 20.46 36.58 -14.41
N LYS A 16 19.31 36.78 -15.04
CA LYS A 16 18.31 37.75 -14.56
C LYS A 16 17.68 37.19 -13.29
N ARG A 17 18.11 37.72 -12.15
CA ARG A 17 17.41 37.59 -10.87
C ARG A 17 15.97 38.06 -11.04
N PHE A 18 15.01 37.14 -10.98
CA PHE A 18 13.60 37.47 -10.84
C PHE A 18 13.28 37.78 -9.37
N PRO A 19 12.70 38.95 -9.05
CA PRO A 19 12.20 39.24 -7.71
C PRO A 19 10.75 38.75 -7.61
N TYR A 20 10.53 37.59 -7.01
CA TYR A 20 9.19 37.20 -6.56
C TYR A 20 8.88 37.87 -5.21
N LEU A 21 8.57 39.17 -5.29
CA LEU A 21 7.85 39.91 -4.25
C LEU A 21 6.39 39.99 -4.70
N LEU A 22 5.58 38.95 -4.43
CA LEU A 22 4.11 38.98 -4.47
C LEU A 22 3.52 37.61 -4.02
N THR A 23 3.74 37.19 -2.78
CA THR A 23 3.15 35.96 -2.19
C THR A 23 2.47 36.21 -0.84
N VAL A 24 1.84 37.37 -0.65
CA VAL A 24 1.20 37.71 0.65
C VAL A 24 -0.30 38.05 0.61
N PRO A 25 -0.94 38.55 -0.47
CA PRO A 25 -2.39 38.84 -0.38
C PRO A 25 -3.30 37.65 -0.70
N PHE A 26 -2.82 36.57 -1.32
CA PHE A 26 -3.66 35.41 -1.66
C PHE A 26 -3.88 34.44 -0.49
N LEU A 27 -2.93 34.36 0.46
CA LEU A 27 -3.04 33.54 1.67
C LEU A 27 -4.11 34.08 2.65
N ALA A 28 -4.33 35.39 2.68
CA ALA A 28 -5.25 36.03 3.62
C ALA A 28 -6.74 35.85 3.25
N VAL A 29 -7.06 35.69 1.96
CA VAL A 29 -8.45 35.47 1.49
C VAL A 29 -8.87 34.00 1.67
N LEU A 30 -7.93 33.05 1.57
CA LEU A 30 -8.19 31.63 1.84
C LEU A 30 -8.40 31.33 3.34
N LEU A 31 -7.82 32.13 4.24
CA LEU A 31 -8.05 32.01 5.69
C LEU A 31 -9.42 32.56 6.15
N TRP A 32 -10.06 33.45 5.41
CA TRP A 32 -11.33 34.07 5.82
C TRP A 32 -12.57 33.26 5.39
N ALA A 33 -12.51 32.55 4.27
CA ALA A 33 -13.63 31.72 3.79
C ALA A 33 -13.83 30.43 4.62
N ALA A 34 -12.84 30.02 5.42
CA ALA A 34 -12.95 28.87 6.34
C ALA A 34 -13.70 29.17 7.65
N ILE A 35 -13.94 30.45 7.98
CA ILE A 35 -14.48 30.86 9.29
C ILE A 35 -16.03 30.99 9.26
N ALA A 36 -16.66 31.02 8.08
CA ALA A 36 -18.10 31.22 7.92
C ALA A 36 -18.88 29.97 7.46
N ALA A 37 -18.24 28.80 7.38
CA ALA A 37 -18.96 27.56 7.10
C ALA A 37 -19.86 27.23 8.31
N PRO A 38 -21.15 26.92 8.11
CA PRO A 38 -21.98 26.40 9.20
C PRO A 38 -21.27 25.19 9.80
N ALA A 39 -21.25 25.09 11.13
CA ALA A 39 -20.68 23.93 11.81
C ALA A 39 -21.21 22.68 11.11
N PRO A 40 -20.33 21.79 10.60
CA PRO A 40 -20.79 20.58 9.93
C PRO A 40 -21.74 19.89 10.91
N ALA A 41 -22.94 19.55 10.43
CA ALA A 41 -23.87 18.74 11.19
C ALA A 41 -23.08 17.61 11.83
N GLU A 42 -23.18 17.44 13.16
CA GLU A 42 -22.42 16.46 13.95
C GLU A 42 -22.30 15.18 13.11
N ALA A 43 -21.10 14.95 12.58
CA ALA A 43 -20.85 13.76 11.80
C ALA A 43 -21.08 12.62 12.79
N GLN A 44 -22.09 11.79 12.51
CA GLN A 44 -22.29 10.56 13.27
C GLN A 44 -20.94 9.85 13.30
N GLU A 45 -20.39 9.66 14.51
CA GLU A 45 -19.16 8.90 14.65
C GLU A 45 -19.43 7.54 14.00
N PRO A 46 -18.60 7.13 13.02
CA PRO A 46 -18.81 5.86 12.35
C PRO A 46 -18.89 4.76 13.42
N GLU A 47 -19.92 3.92 13.34
CA GLU A 47 -20.06 2.76 14.22
C GLU A 47 -18.74 1.98 14.18
N THR A 48 -18.07 1.90 15.31
CA THR A 48 -16.78 1.20 15.39
C THR A 48 -17.07 -0.28 15.34
N GLU A 49 -16.59 -0.95 14.30
CA GLU A 49 -16.68 -2.40 14.16
C GLU A 49 -16.06 -3.07 15.39
N THR A 50 -16.73 -4.09 15.94
CA THR A 50 -16.26 -4.84 17.11
C THR A 50 -16.18 -6.32 16.79
N ILE A 51 -15.28 -7.03 17.45
CA ILE A 51 -15.28 -8.49 17.48
C ILE A 51 -15.48 -9.00 18.91
N THR A 52 -16.07 -10.19 19.00
CA THR A 52 -16.23 -10.93 20.25
C THR A 52 -15.27 -12.12 20.25
N THR A 53 -14.45 -12.25 21.29
CA THR A 53 -13.59 -13.41 21.50
C THR A 53 -13.99 -14.11 22.79
N LEU A 54 -14.18 -15.43 22.72
CA LEU A 54 -14.38 -16.27 23.89
C LEU A 54 -13.02 -16.66 24.47
N LEU A 55 -12.81 -16.34 25.74
CA LEU A 55 -11.59 -16.66 26.47
C LEU A 55 -11.89 -17.75 27.50
N TYR A 56 -11.26 -18.91 27.35
CA TYR A 56 -11.47 -20.07 28.21
C TYR A 56 -10.54 -20.02 29.42
N PRO A 57 -10.92 -20.62 30.57
CA PRO A 57 -9.99 -20.79 31.70
C PRO A 57 -8.67 -21.44 31.26
N GLY A 58 -7.54 -20.87 31.70
CA GLY A 58 -6.21 -21.29 31.28
C GLY A 58 -5.62 -20.43 30.17
N TRP A 59 -4.85 -21.04 29.26
CA TRP A 59 -4.13 -20.32 28.22
C TRP A 59 -5.02 -20.07 27.00
N ASN A 60 -4.92 -18.85 26.47
CA ASN A 60 -5.56 -18.40 25.24
C ASN A 60 -4.51 -17.69 24.40
N MET A 61 -4.51 -17.90 23.08
CA MET A 61 -3.67 -17.17 22.15
C MET A 61 -4.55 -16.21 21.37
N VAL A 62 -4.27 -14.91 21.42
CA VAL A 62 -5.16 -13.87 20.91
C VAL A 62 -4.39 -12.89 20.03
N GLY A 63 -4.93 -12.60 18.86
CA GLY A 63 -4.47 -11.55 17.96
C GLY A 63 -5.02 -10.19 18.35
N TRP A 64 -4.13 -9.20 18.47
CA TRP A 64 -4.52 -7.82 18.74
C TRP A 64 -4.92 -7.09 17.45
N VAL A 65 -6.20 -6.72 17.35
CA VAL A 65 -6.80 -6.05 16.17
C VAL A 65 -7.25 -4.60 16.45
N GLY A 66 -7.01 -4.12 17.66
CA GLY A 66 -7.42 -2.80 18.12
C GLY A 66 -6.31 -1.75 17.97
N ARG A 67 -6.61 -0.52 18.40
CA ARG A 67 -5.62 0.56 18.52
C ARG A 67 -4.46 0.12 19.42
N PRO A 68 -3.28 0.74 19.33
CA PRO A 68 -2.27 0.59 20.35
C PRO A 68 -2.82 0.92 21.75
N THR A 69 -2.99 -0.10 22.60
CA THR A 69 -3.67 0.03 23.90
C THR A 69 -2.71 -0.29 25.04
N PRO A 70 -2.64 0.54 26.10
CA PRO A 70 -1.88 0.19 27.30
C PRO A 70 -2.37 -1.13 27.90
N VAL A 71 -1.43 -2.02 28.24
CA VAL A 71 -1.76 -3.35 28.80
C VAL A 71 -2.60 -3.25 30.10
N GLY A 72 -2.46 -2.16 30.86
CA GLY A 72 -3.29 -1.89 32.03
C GLY A 72 -4.79 -1.83 31.71
N GLY A 73 -5.17 -1.21 30.58
CA GLY A 73 -6.57 -1.15 30.15
C GLY A 73 -7.13 -2.53 29.80
N ILE A 74 -6.31 -3.43 29.25
CA ILE A 74 -6.73 -4.80 28.94
C ILE A 74 -7.05 -5.59 30.23
N PHE A 75 -6.27 -5.39 31.30
CA PHE A 75 -6.56 -5.99 32.60
C PHE A 75 -7.82 -5.40 33.27
N GLU A 76 -8.14 -4.13 33.01
CA GLU A 76 -9.37 -3.50 33.47
C GLU A 76 -10.60 -4.06 32.72
N ASP A 77 -10.46 -4.29 31.41
CA ASP A 77 -11.51 -4.85 30.56
C ASP A 77 -11.78 -6.34 30.84
N ILE A 78 -10.77 -7.07 31.35
CA ILE A 78 -10.83 -8.52 31.61
C ILE A 78 -10.32 -8.82 33.02
N PRO A 79 -11.16 -8.68 34.07
CA PRO A 79 -10.73 -8.84 35.46
C PRO A 79 -10.14 -10.23 35.80
N GLU A 80 -10.56 -11.28 35.07
CA GLU A 80 -10.07 -12.66 35.22
C GLU A 80 -8.67 -12.87 34.62
N LEU A 81 -8.17 -11.93 33.81
CA LEU A 81 -6.87 -12.00 33.17
C LEU A 81 -5.76 -11.74 34.19
N THR A 82 -4.89 -12.73 34.39
CA THR A 82 -3.80 -12.63 35.37
C THR A 82 -2.43 -12.42 34.73
N HIS A 83 -2.28 -12.86 33.49
CA HIS A 83 -1.02 -12.79 32.75
C HIS A 83 -1.26 -12.45 31.29
N ILE A 84 -0.41 -11.56 30.76
CA ILE A 84 -0.26 -11.33 29.33
C ILE A 84 1.21 -11.55 28.97
N TYR A 85 1.46 -12.30 27.89
CA TYR A 85 2.75 -12.38 27.24
C TYR A 85 2.61 -11.91 25.80
N GLY A 86 3.45 -10.96 25.39
CA GLY A 86 3.62 -10.59 23.99
C GLY A 86 4.97 -11.06 23.49
N TRP A 87 5.05 -11.52 22.24
CA TRP A 87 6.33 -11.79 21.61
C TRP A 87 6.97 -10.48 21.18
N ASP A 88 8.25 -10.35 21.49
CA ASP A 88 9.12 -9.32 20.94
C ASP A 88 9.88 -9.94 19.78
N THR A 89 9.46 -9.58 18.57
CA THR A 89 10.01 -10.09 17.32
C THR A 89 11.48 -9.69 17.14
N GLN A 90 11.89 -8.49 17.58
CA GLN A 90 13.28 -8.03 17.45
C GLN A 90 14.21 -8.76 18.42
N ASP A 91 13.78 -8.95 19.67
CA ASP A 91 14.57 -9.64 20.69
C ASP A 91 14.35 -11.17 20.70
N GLN A 92 13.45 -11.69 19.86
CA GLN A 92 13.03 -13.10 19.78
C GLN A 92 12.71 -13.71 21.16
N ARG A 93 11.94 -12.97 21.98
CA ARG A 93 11.60 -13.40 23.36
C ARG A 93 10.24 -12.89 23.81
N TYR A 94 9.65 -13.59 24.77
CA TYR A 94 8.42 -13.14 25.42
C TYR A 94 8.68 -11.99 26.40
N ARG A 95 7.86 -10.94 26.29
CA ARG A 95 7.69 -9.90 27.31
C ARG A 95 6.41 -10.18 28.09
N ARG A 96 6.51 -10.18 29.42
CA ARG A 96 5.39 -10.50 30.33
C ARG A 96 4.87 -9.25 31.02
N SER A 97 3.57 -9.22 31.26
CA SER A 97 2.90 -8.28 32.16
C SER A 97 1.90 -9.01 33.06
N THR A 98 1.78 -8.53 34.30
CA THR A 98 0.73 -8.91 35.27
C THR A 98 0.16 -7.63 35.89
N PRO A 99 -1.05 -7.65 36.49
CA PRO A 99 -1.69 -6.46 37.04
C PRO A 99 -0.83 -5.69 38.06
N THR A 100 -0.01 -6.41 38.84
CA THR A 100 0.76 -5.85 39.97
C THR A 100 2.25 -5.73 39.74
N SER A 101 2.76 -6.20 38.59
CA SER A 101 4.19 -6.24 38.37
C SER A 101 4.82 -4.82 38.55
N THR A 102 6.14 -4.69 38.76
CA THR A 102 6.93 -3.46 38.42
C THR A 102 8.17 -3.84 37.57
N GLY A 103 8.54 -3.11 36.48
CA GLY A 103 9.76 -3.41 35.66
C GLY A 103 9.56 -3.71 34.16
N TYR A 104 10.53 -4.40 33.53
CA TYR A 104 10.63 -4.73 32.08
C TYR A 104 9.37 -5.48 31.62
N ARG A 105 8.54 -4.79 30.85
CA ARG A 105 7.16 -5.20 30.58
C ARG A 105 6.76 -4.94 29.14
N MET A 106 5.79 -5.71 28.71
CA MET A 106 4.92 -5.29 27.63
C MET A 106 4.05 -4.13 28.13
N SER A 107 4.29 -2.92 27.64
CA SER A 107 3.55 -1.72 28.06
C SER A 107 2.28 -1.50 27.24
N ARG A 108 2.26 -1.97 25.99
CA ARG A 108 1.16 -1.80 25.04
C ARG A 108 0.99 -3.05 24.19
N ALA A 109 -0.25 -3.36 23.84
CA ALA A 109 -0.57 -4.23 22.70
C ALA A 109 -0.67 -3.36 21.44
N VAL A 110 -0.11 -3.83 20.33
CA VAL A 110 -0.11 -3.13 19.04
C VAL A 110 -0.77 -4.00 17.97
N LEU A 111 -1.31 -3.35 16.93
CA LEU A 111 -2.02 -4.01 15.84
C LEU A 111 -1.18 -5.14 15.22
N GLY A 112 -1.80 -6.30 15.02
CA GLY A 112 -1.18 -7.51 14.46
C GLY A 112 -0.18 -8.21 15.39
N GLN A 113 -0.05 -7.79 16.65
CA GLN A 113 0.71 -8.55 17.65
C GLN A 113 -0.11 -9.75 18.13
N GLY A 114 0.52 -10.92 18.21
CA GLY A 114 -0.08 -12.08 18.87
C GLY A 114 0.30 -12.11 20.36
N LEU A 115 -0.65 -12.50 21.20
CA LEU A 115 -0.55 -12.45 22.66
C LEU A 115 -0.97 -13.78 23.28
N TRP A 116 -0.33 -14.15 24.38
CA TRP A 116 -0.82 -15.21 25.27
C TRP A 116 -1.47 -14.61 26.49
N PHE A 117 -2.73 -14.99 26.73
CA PHE A 117 -3.54 -14.60 27.87
C PHE A 117 -3.72 -15.80 28.80
N PHE A 118 -3.56 -15.59 30.11
CA PHE A 118 -3.94 -16.57 31.12
C PHE A 118 -5.17 -16.09 31.90
N ILE A 119 -6.29 -16.76 31.69
CA ILE A 119 -7.57 -16.49 32.35
C ILE A 119 -7.70 -17.37 33.59
N ALA A 120 -7.85 -16.74 34.75
CA ALA A 120 -8.14 -17.43 35.99
C ALA A 120 -9.66 -17.68 36.15
N GLY A 121 -10.03 -18.51 37.13
CA GLY A 121 -11.41 -18.90 37.37
C GLY A 121 -11.79 -20.18 36.62
N ASP A 122 -13.08 -20.45 36.51
CA ASP A 122 -13.67 -21.65 35.92
C ASP A 122 -14.75 -21.36 34.86
N SER A 123 -15.01 -20.08 34.57
CA SER A 123 -15.97 -19.63 33.57
C SER A 123 -15.30 -19.08 32.31
N VAL A 124 -15.92 -19.30 31.15
CA VAL A 124 -15.56 -18.63 29.89
C VAL A 124 -15.89 -17.14 30.01
N VAL A 125 -14.99 -16.29 29.53
CA VAL A 125 -15.16 -14.84 29.46
C VAL A 125 -15.46 -14.44 28.02
N GLU A 126 -16.55 -13.71 27.82
CA GLU A 126 -16.85 -13.08 26.54
C GLU A 126 -16.21 -11.69 26.51
N TRP A 127 -15.22 -11.50 25.63
CA TRP A 127 -14.51 -10.22 25.51
C TRP A 127 -14.81 -9.56 24.17
N VAL A 128 -15.52 -8.44 24.24
CA VAL A 128 -15.85 -7.59 23.08
C VAL A 128 -14.82 -6.46 23.00
N ARG A 129 -14.21 -6.26 21.83
CA ARG A 129 -13.24 -5.18 21.61
C ARG A 129 -13.40 -4.51 20.25
N PRO A 130 -13.08 -3.21 20.13
CA PRO A 130 -13.11 -2.52 18.85
C PRO A 130 -12.00 -3.02 17.91
N VAL A 131 -12.33 -3.12 16.63
CA VAL A 131 -11.39 -3.30 15.53
C VAL A 131 -10.97 -1.91 15.07
N TRP A 132 -9.66 -1.67 15.01
CA TRP A 132 -9.16 -0.35 14.66
C TRP A 132 -9.01 -0.17 13.15
N ASP A 133 -8.30 -1.09 12.52
CA ASP A 133 -8.04 -1.10 11.08
C ASP A 133 -8.30 -2.51 10.55
N ARG A 134 -8.74 -2.59 9.30
CA ARG A 134 -9.00 -3.88 8.60
C ARG A 134 -7.73 -4.49 8.00
N TYR A 135 -6.57 -3.95 8.36
CA TYR A 135 -5.32 -4.26 7.71
C TYR A 135 -4.12 -4.06 8.63
N ALA A 136 -3.07 -4.87 8.43
CA ALA A 136 -1.79 -4.70 9.09
C ALA A 136 -0.65 -5.07 8.15
N LEU A 137 0.41 -4.25 8.14
CA LEU A 137 1.70 -4.59 7.56
C LEU A 137 2.62 -5.00 8.69
N LEU A 138 2.97 -6.27 8.73
CA LEU A 138 3.82 -6.83 9.77
C LEU A 138 5.19 -7.15 9.21
N SER A 139 6.24 -6.70 9.89
CA SER A 139 7.57 -7.28 9.70
C SER A 139 7.62 -8.59 10.46
N VAL A 140 7.92 -9.68 9.77
CA VAL A 140 7.99 -11.03 10.31
C VAL A 140 9.41 -11.53 10.10
N GLU A 141 10.12 -11.83 11.18
CA GLU A 141 11.54 -12.17 11.13
C GLU A 141 11.73 -13.64 10.73
N SER A 142 12.96 -14.01 10.36
CA SER A 142 13.32 -15.43 10.29
C SER A 142 13.20 -16.08 11.68
N GLY A 143 12.72 -17.32 11.74
CA GLY A 143 12.45 -18.04 12.97
C GLY A 143 11.02 -17.86 13.49
N LEU A 144 10.85 -17.85 14.81
CA LEU A 144 9.54 -17.85 15.46
C LEU A 144 8.98 -16.43 15.60
N ASN A 145 7.70 -16.28 15.25
CA ASN A 145 6.96 -15.04 15.34
C ASN A 145 5.59 -15.31 15.95
N LEU A 146 5.13 -14.48 16.89
CA LEU A 146 3.76 -14.54 17.38
C LEU A 146 2.98 -13.32 16.89
N THR A 147 2.13 -13.55 15.90
CA THR A 147 1.38 -12.51 15.17
C THR A 147 -0.11 -12.70 15.35
N GLY A 148 -0.87 -11.61 15.45
CA GLY A 148 -2.33 -11.64 15.36
C GLY A 148 -2.78 -11.56 13.91
N TRP A 149 -3.89 -12.19 13.55
CA TRP A 149 -4.53 -12.09 12.24
C TRP A 149 -5.54 -10.94 12.23
N THR A 150 -5.30 -9.94 11.38
CA THR A 150 -6.19 -8.77 11.20
C THR A 150 -7.09 -8.87 9.98
N GLY A 151 -7.00 -9.94 9.19
CA GLY A 151 -7.75 -10.12 7.95
C GLY A 151 -9.23 -10.45 8.16
N GLN A 152 -9.84 -11.09 7.16
CA GLN A 152 -11.24 -11.51 7.22
C GLN A 152 -11.42 -12.80 8.02
N ASP A 153 -12.65 -13.04 8.47
CA ASP A 153 -13.04 -14.30 9.09
C ASP A 153 -13.13 -15.42 8.05
N ALA A 154 -12.93 -16.66 8.50
CA ALA A 154 -12.93 -17.86 7.68
C ALA A 154 -11.99 -17.79 6.45
N GLU A 155 -10.87 -17.06 6.56
CA GLU A 155 -9.87 -17.02 5.49
C GLU A 155 -9.14 -18.38 5.45
N PRO A 156 -9.11 -19.09 4.31
CA PRO A 156 -8.34 -20.32 4.19
C PRO A 156 -6.86 -20.08 4.54
N ILE A 157 -6.28 -20.94 5.37
CA ILE A 157 -4.92 -20.73 5.87
C ILE A 157 -3.89 -20.70 4.73
N GLU A 158 -4.11 -21.49 3.68
CA GLU A 158 -3.26 -21.49 2.47
C GLU A 158 -3.30 -20.15 1.75
N THR A 159 -4.44 -19.47 1.72
CA THR A 159 -4.56 -18.14 1.11
C THR A 159 -3.90 -17.10 2.00
N ALA A 160 -4.15 -17.15 3.31
CA ALA A 160 -3.59 -16.20 4.28
C ALA A 160 -2.06 -16.23 4.32
N LEU A 161 -1.47 -17.43 4.25
CA LEU A 161 -0.02 -17.65 4.32
C LEU A 161 0.66 -17.83 2.95
N GLY A 162 -0.10 -18.02 1.87
CA GLY A 162 0.46 -18.29 0.53
C GLY A 162 1.39 -17.21 0.01
N ARG A 163 1.25 -15.97 0.48
CA ARG A 163 2.13 -14.82 0.14
C ARG A 163 3.57 -15.01 0.58
N PHE A 164 3.81 -15.77 1.63
CA PHE A 164 5.16 -16.10 2.05
C PHE A 164 5.83 -17.12 1.11
N GLY A 165 5.08 -17.78 0.24
CA GLY A 165 5.59 -18.83 -0.64
C GLY A 165 6.13 -20.03 0.15
N ASP A 166 7.36 -20.42 -0.16
CA ASP A 166 8.08 -21.51 0.50
C ASP A 166 8.77 -21.10 1.81
N ARG A 167 8.63 -19.84 2.25
CA ARG A 167 9.25 -19.35 3.49
C ARG A 167 8.56 -19.85 4.76
N VAL A 168 7.27 -20.22 4.69
CA VAL A 168 6.57 -20.79 5.85
C VAL A 168 7.06 -22.20 6.09
N THR A 169 7.61 -22.46 7.27
CA THR A 169 7.97 -23.81 7.69
C THR A 169 6.79 -24.49 8.35
N VAL A 170 6.14 -23.79 9.28
CA VAL A 170 4.99 -24.28 10.05
C VAL A 170 4.28 -23.10 10.72
N ALA A 171 2.97 -23.22 10.88
CA ALA A 171 2.19 -22.30 11.69
C ALA A 171 1.35 -23.07 12.71
N TRP A 172 1.17 -22.48 13.89
CA TRP A 172 0.34 -23.02 14.96
C TRP A 172 -0.69 -21.99 15.42
N ARG A 173 -1.93 -22.44 15.59
CA ARG A 173 -2.99 -21.71 16.30
C ARG A 173 -3.33 -22.46 17.57
N TRP A 174 -3.54 -21.76 18.68
CA TRP A 174 -4.00 -22.41 19.92
C TRP A 174 -5.52 -22.50 19.93
N ASP A 175 -6.05 -23.72 19.94
CA ASP A 175 -7.44 -24.01 20.27
C ASP A 175 -7.60 -23.91 21.79
N ALA A 176 -8.14 -22.79 22.25
CA ALA A 176 -8.31 -22.51 23.67
C ALA A 176 -9.41 -23.37 24.32
N GLU A 177 -10.39 -23.86 23.58
CA GLU A 177 -11.42 -24.74 24.14
C GLU A 177 -10.84 -26.13 24.39
N ALA A 178 -10.11 -26.68 23.41
CA ALA A 178 -9.47 -27.99 23.52
C ALA A 178 -8.10 -27.98 24.20
N GLN A 179 -7.55 -26.79 24.50
CA GLN A 179 -6.22 -26.57 25.09
C GLN A 179 -5.10 -27.32 24.32
N ARG A 180 -5.07 -27.15 23.00
CA ARG A 180 -4.07 -27.77 22.11
C ARG A 180 -3.76 -26.90 20.90
N PHE A 181 -2.68 -27.21 20.19
CA PHE A 181 -2.38 -26.54 18.93
C PHE A 181 -3.09 -27.21 17.75
N ASP A 182 -3.71 -26.38 16.92
CA ASP A 182 -3.93 -26.69 15.52
C ASP A 182 -2.67 -26.32 14.72
N VAL A 183 -2.30 -27.15 13.75
CA VAL A 183 -1.04 -27.02 13.02
C VAL A 183 -1.31 -26.89 11.54
N TYR A 184 -0.58 -26.00 10.87
CA TYR A 184 -0.48 -25.93 9.42
C TYR A 184 0.97 -26.17 9.00
N VAL A 185 1.17 -27.15 8.12
CA VAL A 185 2.45 -27.41 7.45
C VAL A 185 2.21 -27.37 5.94
N PRO A 186 2.85 -26.45 5.19
CA PRO A 186 2.67 -26.36 3.74
C PRO A 186 2.88 -27.70 3.04
N GLY A 187 1.92 -28.10 2.20
CA GLY A 187 1.97 -29.33 1.42
C GLY A 187 1.77 -30.64 2.20
N ALA A 188 1.57 -30.60 3.53
CA ALA A 188 1.46 -31.82 4.34
C ALA A 188 0.05 -32.48 4.32
N GLY A 189 -0.91 -31.89 3.59
CA GLY A 189 -2.25 -32.44 3.42
C GLY A 189 -2.95 -32.70 4.75
N ALA A 190 -3.31 -33.96 5.01
CA ALA A 190 -4.06 -34.36 6.22
C ALA A 190 -3.30 -34.17 7.55
N ALA A 191 -2.00 -33.86 7.52
CA ALA A 191 -1.26 -33.50 8.74
C ALA A 191 -1.53 -32.06 9.21
N SER A 192 -2.08 -31.21 8.36
CA SER A 192 -2.54 -29.87 8.72
C SER A 192 -3.94 -29.94 9.32
N THR A 193 -4.08 -29.53 10.58
CA THR A 193 -5.38 -29.44 11.28
C THR A 193 -5.91 -28.00 11.32
N LEU A 194 -5.04 -27.00 11.17
CA LEU A 194 -5.43 -25.62 10.97
C LEU A 194 -5.79 -25.43 9.50
N THR A 195 -7.04 -25.06 9.21
CA THR A 195 -7.56 -24.89 7.84
C THR A 195 -8.00 -23.48 7.53
N GLU A 196 -8.34 -22.69 8.54
CA GLU A 196 -8.87 -21.33 8.37
C GLU A 196 -8.45 -20.42 9.54
N LEU A 197 -8.47 -19.11 9.29
CA LEU A 197 -8.22 -18.06 10.28
C LEU A 197 -9.45 -17.17 10.44
N ASN A 198 -9.72 -16.80 11.70
CA ASN A 198 -10.68 -15.77 12.03
C ASN A 198 -9.98 -14.53 12.55
N ARG A 199 -10.56 -13.36 12.30
CA ARG A 199 -10.02 -12.08 12.75
C ARG A 199 -9.86 -12.11 14.27
N GLY A 200 -8.66 -11.78 14.73
CA GLY A 200 -8.31 -11.85 16.14
C GLY A 200 -7.77 -13.21 16.59
N ASP A 201 -7.68 -14.21 15.71
CA ASP A 201 -6.80 -15.37 15.92
C ASP A 201 -5.36 -14.88 16.06
N ALA A 202 -4.56 -15.60 16.84
CA ALA A 202 -3.11 -15.46 16.81
C ALA A 202 -2.46 -16.71 16.23
N LEU A 203 -1.27 -16.51 15.66
CA LEU A 203 -0.46 -17.52 15.04
C LEU A 203 0.96 -17.44 15.60
N LEU A 204 1.44 -18.58 16.08
CA LEU A 204 2.87 -18.81 16.20
C LEU A 204 3.34 -19.30 14.83
N LEU A 205 4.12 -18.49 14.13
CA LEU A 205 4.56 -18.70 12.75
C LEU A 205 6.07 -18.89 12.73
N GLU A 206 6.55 -19.96 12.10
CA GLU A 206 7.97 -20.18 11.84
C GLU A 206 8.28 -19.92 10.37
N LEU A 207 9.18 -18.96 10.12
CA LEU A 207 9.69 -18.66 8.78
C LEU A 207 11.15 -19.06 8.62
N SER A 208 11.53 -19.51 7.42
CA SER A 208 12.93 -19.73 7.07
C SER A 208 13.69 -18.42 6.85
N GLU A 209 13.00 -17.39 6.37
CA GLU A 209 13.55 -16.08 6.03
C GLU A 209 12.62 -14.96 6.53
N GLU A 210 13.19 -13.78 6.76
CA GLU A 210 12.38 -12.60 7.06
C GLU A 210 11.46 -12.25 5.88
N ALA A 211 10.30 -11.69 6.20
CA ALA A 211 9.31 -11.28 5.22
C ALA A 211 8.46 -10.14 5.75
N THR A 212 7.79 -9.46 4.82
CA THR A 212 6.72 -8.54 5.17
C THR A 212 5.39 -9.24 4.94
N TRP A 213 4.55 -9.29 5.98
CA TRP A 213 3.24 -9.89 5.91
C TRP A 213 2.16 -8.83 5.89
N TRP A 214 1.58 -8.70 4.71
CA TRP A 214 0.39 -7.91 4.53
C TRP A 214 -0.85 -8.72 4.89
N GLN A 215 -1.47 -8.41 6.02
CA GLN A 215 -2.70 -9.04 6.51
C GLN A 215 -3.89 -8.17 6.17
N SER A 216 -4.35 -8.25 4.94
CA SER A 216 -5.57 -7.57 4.51
C SER A 216 -6.55 -8.57 3.95
N GLY A 217 -7.82 -8.45 4.32
CA GLY A 217 -8.83 -8.67 3.29
C GLY A 217 -8.60 -7.63 2.20
N PHE A 218 -8.86 -7.94 0.94
CA PHE A 218 -9.12 -6.86 -0.01
C PHE A 218 -10.04 -5.85 0.72
N GLY A 219 -9.78 -4.55 0.61
CA GLY A 219 -10.87 -3.60 0.90
C GLY A 219 -12.14 -4.07 0.18
N ASN A 220 -13.32 -3.55 0.49
CA ASN A 220 -14.55 -3.87 -0.25
C ASN A 220 -14.49 -3.30 -1.68
N THR A 221 -13.45 -3.65 -2.43
CA THR A 221 -13.17 -3.28 -3.79
C THR A 221 -14.29 -3.90 -4.60
N THR A 222 -15.22 -3.04 -4.96
CA THR A 222 -16.39 -3.48 -5.69
C THR A 222 -16.00 -3.53 -7.15
N ILE A 223 -15.84 -4.74 -7.68
CA ILE A 223 -15.55 -4.94 -9.10
C ILE A 223 -16.87 -5.17 -9.82
N THR A 224 -17.22 -4.25 -10.70
CA THR A 224 -18.39 -4.36 -11.57
C THR A 224 -17.96 -4.59 -13.00
N PHE A 225 -18.60 -5.57 -13.65
CA PHE A 225 -18.35 -5.93 -15.03
C PHE A 225 -19.57 -5.58 -15.87
N SER A 226 -19.35 -5.10 -17.10
CA SER A 226 -20.44 -4.98 -18.07
C SER A 226 -20.92 -6.38 -18.50
N GLU A 227 -22.13 -6.46 -19.05
CA GLU A 227 -22.77 -7.75 -19.39
C GLU A 227 -21.95 -8.55 -20.43
N GLU A 228 -21.12 -7.86 -21.22
CA GLU A 228 -20.30 -8.41 -22.29
C GLU A 228 -18.99 -9.05 -21.80
N VAL A 229 -18.56 -8.78 -20.56
CA VAL A 229 -17.30 -9.31 -20.03
C VAL A 229 -17.44 -10.78 -19.65
N THR A 230 -16.72 -11.64 -20.38
CA THR A 230 -16.74 -13.10 -20.17
C THR A 230 -16.24 -13.50 -18.77
N PRO A 231 -16.69 -14.62 -18.18
CA PRO A 231 -16.22 -15.07 -16.86
C PRO A 231 -14.71 -15.25 -16.76
N GLU A 232 -14.06 -15.78 -17.80
CA GLU A 232 -12.60 -15.90 -17.90
C GLU A 232 -11.93 -14.52 -17.78
N ARG A 233 -12.44 -13.53 -18.53
CA ARG A 233 -11.94 -12.15 -18.46
C ARG A 233 -12.16 -11.52 -17.08
N GLN A 234 -13.27 -11.83 -16.42
CA GLN A 234 -13.50 -11.36 -15.05
C GLN A 234 -12.46 -11.91 -14.09
N GLU A 235 -12.09 -13.18 -14.25
CA GLU A 235 -11.06 -13.82 -13.45
C GLU A 235 -9.67 -13.21 -13.72
N ASP A 236 -9.32 -12.97 -14.99
CA ASP A 236 -8.08 -12.26 -15.34
C ASP A 236 -7.98 -10.90 -14.67
N VAL A 237 -9.07 -10.12 -14.64
CA VAL A 237 -9.10 -8.80 -13.98
C VAL A 237 -8.93 -8.94 -12.48
N ARG A 238 -9.58 -9.94 -11.84
CA ARG A 238 -9.45 -10.19 -10.40
C ARG A 238 -8.02 -10.61 -10.03
N SER A 239 -7.45 -11.56 -10.78
CA SER A 239 -6.08 -12.05 -10.57
C SER A 239 -5.06 -10.93 -10.78
N GLY A 240 -5.14 -10.23 -11.92
CA GLY A 240 -4.23 -9.13 -12.22
C GLY A 240 -4.32 -8.01 -11.18
N LEU A 241 -5.53 -7.70 -10.68
CA LEU A 241 -5.68 -6.70 -9.63
C LEU A 241 -5.06 -7.18 -8.31
N ALA A 242 -5.25 -8.46 -7.95
CA ALA A 242 -4.66 -9.04 -6.75
C ALA A 242 -3.12 -8.97 -6.79
N GLU A 243 -2.51 -9.28 -7.94
CA GLU A 243 -1.07 -9.17 -8.16
C GLU A 243 -0.56 -7.73 -8.02
N VAL A 244 -1.25 -6.77 -8.64
CA VAL A 244 -0.90 -5.34 -8.56
C VAL A 244 -1.02 -4.83 -7.13
N VAL A 245 -2.11 -5.15 -6.44
CA VAL A 245 -2.31 -4.77 -5.03
C VAL A 245 -1.20 -5.36 -4.15
N ALA A 246 -0.87 -6.64 -4.36
CA ALA A 246 0.22 -7.30 -3.63
C ALA A 246 1.56 -6.59 -3.86
N PHE A 247 1.90 -6.29 -5.12
CA PHE A 247 3.11 -5.54 -5.46
C PHE A 247 3.19 -4.20 -4.70
N PHE A 248 2.13 -3.38 -4.74
CA PHE A 248 2.17 -2.08 -4.05
C PHE A 248 2.21 -2.20 -2.53
N ALA A 249 1.52 -3.20 -1.97
CA ALA A 249 1.57 -3.48 -0.54
C ALA A 249 2.98 -3.91 -0.10
N GLU A 250 3.64 -4.78 -0.87
CA GLU A 250 4.98 -5.29 -0.56
C GLU A 250 6.06 -4.22 -0.77
N GLN A 251 6.00 -3.49 -1.88
CA GLN A 251 7.03 -2.49 -2.22
C GLN A 251 6.96 -1.23 -1.38
N TYR A 252 5.74 -0.77 -1.05
CA TYR A 252 5.56 0.54 -0.42
C TYR A 252 4.92 0.46 0.96
N GLY A 253 4.48 -0.72 1.40
CA GLY A 253 3.73 -0.86 2.65
C GLY A 253 2.38 -0.12 2.64
N LEU A 254 1.79 0.04 1.44
CA LEU A 254 0.56 0.81 1.25
C LEU A 254 -0.64 -0.11 1.00
N GLN A 255 -1.78 0.21 1.64
CA GLN A 255 -3.10 -0.21 1.15
C GLN A 255 -4.06 0.98 1.15
N LEU A 256 -4.95 0.91 0.18
CA LEU A 256 -6.00 1.88 -0.09
C LEU A 256 -7.31 1.60 0.63
N PRO A 257 -8.15 2.63 0.81
CA PRO A 257 -9.54 2.45 1.15
C PRO A 257 -10.28 1.76 -0.01
N ASP A 258 -11.48 1.28 0.29
CA ASP A 258 -12.41 0.71 -0.68
C ASP A 258 -12.51 1.59 -1.95
N PHE A 259 -12.30 0.99 -3.12
CA PHE A 259 -12.46 1.64 -4.41
C PHE A 259 -13.35 0.81 -5.34
N ALA A 260 -13.89 1.44 -6.38
CA ALA A 260 -14.71 0.74 -7.36
C ALA A 260 -13.90 0.52 -8.64
N LEU A 261 -13.89 -0.73 -9.14
CA LEU A 261 -13.29 -1.05 -10.44
C LEU A 261 -14.39 -1.43 -11.42
N ARG A 262 -14.36 -0.83 -12.61
CA ARG A 262 -15.30 -1.10 -13.70
C ARG A 262 -14.54 -1.66 -14.90
N SER A 263 -15.06 -2.71 -15.52
CA SER A 263 -14.50 -3.28 -16.74
C SER A 263 -15.62 -3.53 -17.77
N GLY A 264 -15.44 -3.08 -19.03
CA GLY A 264 -16.45 -3.20 -20.10
C GLY A 264 -16.06 -2.60 -21.45
N GLU A 265 -16.87 -2.86 -22.50
CA GLU A 265 -16.65 -2.41 -23.89
C GLU A 265 -17.09 -0.96 -24.15
N ASP A 266 -18.10 -0.48 -23.41
CA ASP A 266 -18.77 0.82 -23.64
C ASP A 266 -18.05 2.02 -23.00
N PHE A 267 -16.72 2.03 -23.01
CA PHE A 267 -15.94 3.25 -22.74
C PHE A 267 -15.33 3.81 -24.04
N PRO A 268 -16.15 4.12 -25.08
CA PRO A 268 -15.63 4.59 -26.37
C PRO A 268 -14.94 5.93 -26.14
N ASN A 269 -13.61 5.93 -26.28
CA ASN A 269 -12.74 7.10 -26.17
C ASN A 269 -12.62 7.75 -24.77
N GLN A 270 -13.11 7.12 -23.69
CA GLN A 270 -12.93 7.58 -22.30
C GLN A 270 -12.07 6.66 -21.43
N ALA A 271 -11.32 5.74 -22.05
CA ALA A 271 -10.43 4.76 -21.40
C ALA A 271 -9.19 5.37 -20.68
N ARG A 272 -9.27 6.61 -20.17
CA ARG A 272 -8.16 7.32 -19.52
C ARG A 272 -8.61 8.22 -18.36
N THR A 273 -9.70 7.86 -17.70
CA THR A 273 -10.19 8.69 -16.60
C THR A 273 -10.46 7.79 -15.40
N VAL A 274 -9.59 7.86 -14.40
CA VAL A 274 -10.05 7.77 -13.01
C VAL A 274 -11.09 8.87 -12.87
N PHE A 275 -12.37 8.51 -13.00
CA PHE A 275 -13.40 9.43 -12.59
C PHE A 275 -13.21 9.59 -11.09
N LEU A 276 -13.01 10.84 -10.66
CA LEU A 276 -13.39 11.32 -9.34
C LEU A 276 -14.93 11.18 -9.24
N GLY A 277 -15.39 9.93 -9.24
CA GLY A 277 -16.79 9.58 -9.22
C GLY A 277 -17.29 9.83 -7.82
N ARG A 278 -17.97 10.95 -7.61
CA ARG A 278 -19.09 10.91 -6.68
C ARG A 278 -20.11 9.97 -7.32
N PRO A 279 -20.51 8.86 -6.66
CA PRO A 279 -21.77 8.23 -7.01
C PRO A 279 -22.86 9.32 -7.02
N PRO A 280 -23.84 9.31 -7.95
CA PRO A 280 -24.97 10.22 -7.88
C PRO A 280 -25.64 10.11 -6.50
N GLY A 281 -25.49 11.14 -5.66
CA GLY A 281 -26.04 11.18 -4.29
C GLY A 281 -25.05 10.88 -3.14
N SER A 282 -23.81 10.48 -3.41
CA SER A 282 -22.80 10.18 -2.38
C SER A 282 -21.91 11.39 -2.07
N ARG A 283 -21.69 11.65 -0.77
CA ARG A 283 -20.69 12.60 -0.27
C ARG A 283 -19.27 12.02 -0.20
N VAL A 284 -19.09 10.73 -0.47
CA VAL A 284 -17.80 10.03 -0.40
C VAL A 284 -17.16 10.05 -1.79
N GLN A 285 -15.93 10.57 -1.87
CA GLN A 285 -15.07 10.43 -3.05
C GLN A 285 -14.69 8.96 -3.17
N SER A 286 -15.38 8.19 -4.01
CA SER A 286 -14.94 6.84 -4.37
C SER A 286 -14.12 6.94 -5.65
N SER A 287 -12.83 6.60 -5.57
CA SER A 287 -11.99 6.45 -6.76
C SER A 287 -12.59 5.34 -7.63
N THR A 288 -13.07 5.69 -8.82
CA THR A 288 -13.56 4.71 -9.79
C THR A 288 -12.50 4.52 -10.86
N VAL A 289 -11.98 3.31 -10.97
CA VAL A 289 -11.04 2.90 -12.02
C VAL A 289 -11.82 2.20 -13.12
N SER A 290 -11.59 2.59 -14.38
CA SER A 290 -12.22 1.96 -15.54
C SER A 290 -11.16 1.32 -16.43
N ILE A 291 -11.38 0.07 -16.84
CA ILE A 291 -10.45 -0.71 -17.65
C ILE A 291 -11.15 -1.17 -18.92
N ALA A 292 -10.47 -0.99 -20.05
CA ALA A 292 -10.98 -1.44 -21.34
C ALA A 292 -11.02 -2.97 -21.40
N SER A 293 -12.12 -3.52 -21.91
CA SER A 293 -12.35 -4.97 -22.00
C SER A 293 -11.32 -5.71 -22.87
N ASN A 294 -10.75 -5.03 -23.87
CA ASN A 294 -9.81 -5.60 -24.84
C ASN A 294 -8.37 -5.74 -24.34
N LEU A 295 -8.05 -5.25 -23.14
CA LEU A 295 -6.73 -5.44 -22.52
C LEU A 295 -6.62 -6.87 -21.98
N THR A 296 -5.49 -7.55 -22.16
CA THR A 296 -5.27 -8.91 -21.62
C THR A 296 -3.84 -9.10 -21.16
N GLY A 297 -3.61 -10.14 -20.36
CA GLY A 297 -2.30 -10.56 -19.88
C GLY A 297 -1.47 -9.42 -19.28
N PHE A 298 -0.23 -9.30 -19.72
CA PHE A 298 0.70 -8.30 -19.20
C PHE A 298 0.23 -6.85 -19.40
N THR A 299 -0.37 -6.54 -20.56
CA THR A 299 -0.87 -5.18 -20.84
C THR A 299 -1.99 -4.79 -19.87
N LEU A 300 -2.86 -5.75 -19.52
CA LEU A 300 -3.87 -5.53 -18.47
C LEU A 300 -3.19 -5.18 -17.14
N ASN A 301 -2.23 -5.98 -16.69
CA ASN A 301 -1.60 -5.80 -15.38
C ASN A 301 -0.85 -4.47 -15.28
N ARG A 302 -0.16 -4.06 -16.35
CA ARG A 302 0.47 -2.73 -16.43
C ARG A 302 -0.55 -1.60 -16.27
N VAL A 303 -1.68 -1.68 -16.97
CA VAL A 303 -2.74 -0.67 -16.86
C VAL A 303 -3.36 -0.69 -15.47
N LEU A 304 -3.61 -1.88 -14.91
CA LEU A 304 -4.05 -2.02 -13.52
C LEU A 304 -3.07 -1.34 -12.54
N ALA A 305 -1.76 -1.55 -12.71
CA ALA A 305 -0.75 -0.93 -11.87
C ALA A 305 -0.75 0.60 -11.96
N HIS A 306 -0.84 1.14 -13.18
CA HIS A 306 -0.96 2.58 -13.43
C HIS A 306 -2.21 3.15 -12.74
N GLU A 307 -3.38 2.57 -13.01
CA GLU A 307 -4.64 3.07 -12.48
C GLU A 307 -4.77 2.87 -10.97
N TYR A 308 -4.25 1.77 -10.42
CA TYR A 308 -4.20 1.54 -8.98
C TYR A 308 -3.32 2.58 -8.28
N PHE A 309 -2.23 3.02 -8.91
CA PHE A 309 -1.40 4.08 -8.37
C PHE A 309 -2.13 5.43 -8.30
N HIS A 310 -3.05 5.72 -9.22
CA HIS A 310 -3.91 6.90 -9.08
C HIS A 310 -4.84 6.82 -7.88
N VAL A 311 -5.34 5.63 -7.56
CA VAL A 311 -6.10 5.44 -6.32
C VAL A 311 -5.20 5.76 -5.12
N LEU A 312 -3.93 5.30 -5.14
CA LEU A 312 -2.92 5.57 -4.08
C LEU A 312 -2.71 7.06 -3.91
N GLN A 313 -2.39 7.76 -4.99
CA GLN A 313 -2.21 9.21 -5.01
C GLN A 313 -3.43 9.94 -4.44
N HIS A 314 -4.64 9.56 -4.84
CA HIS A 314 -5.85 10.23 -4.37
C HIS A 314 -6.10 10.04 -2.87
N SER A 315 -5.86 8.84 -2.35
CA SER A 315 -6.11 8.55 -0.93
C SER A 315 -5.07 9.16 0.01
N LEU A 316 -3.81 9.29 -0.46
CA LEU A 316 -2.68 9.72 0.35
C LEU A 316 -2.40 11.22 0.19
N ALA A 317 -2.70 11.80 -0.97
CA ALA A 317 -2.47 13.22 -1.22
C ALA A 317 -3.44 14.08 -0.41
N ARG A 318 -2.88 15.00 0.38
CA ARG A 318 -3.64 16.11 0.97
C ARG A 318 -3.67 17.25 -0.05
N TYR A 319 -4.80 17.94 -0.18
CA TYR A 319 -4.93 19.11 -1.05
C TYR A 319 -3.84 20.18 -0.78
N PRO A 320 -3.35 20.88 -1.82
CA PRO A 320 -3.77 20.82 -3.23
C PRO A 320 -3.22 19.59 -3.99
N TYR A 321 -3.89 19.21 -5.09
CA TYR A 321 -3.39 18.14 -5.96
C TYR A 321 -2.07 18.54 -6.65
N PRO A 322 -1.15 17.58 -6.86
CA PRO A 322 0.06 17.83 -7.65
C PRO A 322 -0.28 18.19 -9.11
N PRO A 323 0.66 18.81 -9.85
CA PRO A 323 0.46 19.07 -11.27
C PRO A 323 0.21 17.76 -12.05
N VAL A 324 -0.52 17.85 -13.17
CA VAL A 324 -0.98 16.67 -13.92
C VAL A 324 0.21 15.82 -14.38
N TRP A 325 1.29 16.44 -14.85
CA TRP A 325 2.49 15.69 -15.26
C TRP A 325 3.06 14.85 -14.11
N LEU A 326 3.07 15.35 -12.87
CA LEU A 326 3.59 14.59 -11.74
C LEU A 326 2.64 13.45 -11.36
N THR A 327 1.33 13.69 -11.44
CA THR A 327 0.30 12.66 -11.20
C THR A 327 0.44 11.49 -12.18
N GLU A 328 0.43 11.79 -13.47
CA GLU A 328 0.47 10.80 -14.54
C GLU A 328 1.85 10.16 -14.67
N GLY A 329 2.92 10.97 -14.57
CA GLY A 329 4.30 10.49 -14.60
C GLY A 329 4.63 9.53 -13.47
N ALA A 330 4.14 9.80 -12.25
CA ALA A 330 4.39 8.91 -11.11
C ALA A 330 3.59 7.61 -11.22
N ALA A 331 2.38 7.64 -11.79
CA ALA A 331 1.60 6.42 -12.08
C ALA A 331 2.27 5.57 -13.17
N THR A 332 2.77 6.20 -14.24
CA THR A 332 3.53 5.50 -15.28
C THR A 332 4.85 4.94 -14.75
N TYR A 333 5.55 5.69 -13.90
CA TYR A 333 6.77 5.24 -13.23
C TYR A 333 6.50 4.03 -12.32
N ALA A 334 5.44 4.08 -11.51
CA ALA A 334 5.06 3.00 -10.62
C ALA A 334 4.63 1.72 -11.39
N ALA A 335 3.91 1.88 -12.50
CA ALA A 335 3.58 0.77 -13.38
C ALA A 335 4.83 0.12 -13.96
N ALA A 336 5.83 0.90 -14.38
CA ALA A 336 7.11 0.37 -14.83
C ALA A 336 7.86 -0.39 -13.74
N LEU A 337 7.85 0.08 -12.49
CA LEU A 337 8.47 -0.67 -11.38
C LEU A 337 7.79 -2.03 -11.16
N TYR A 338 6.46 -2.11 -11.36
CA TYR A 338 5.76 -3.38 -11.40
C TYR A 338 6.28 -4.27 -12.54
N GLU A 339 6.45 -3.73 -13.76
CA GLU A 339 6.98 -4.47 -14.91
C GLU A 339 8.38 -5.06 -14.64
N VAL A 340 9.26 -4.28 -13.99
CA VAL A 340 10.60 -4.74 -13.59
C VAL A 340 10.50 -5.87 -12.56
N THR A 341 9.63 -5.71 -11.58
CA THR A 341 9.51 -6.66 -10.46
C THR A 341 8.98 -8.01 -10.91
N VAL A 342 8.05 -8.05 -11.86
CA VAL A 342 7.56 -9.29 -12.46
C VAL A 342 8.47 -9.85 -13.56
N GLY A 343 9.64 -9.21 -13.78
CA GLY A 343 10.64 -9.66 -14.75
C GLY A 343 10.22 -9.52 -16.20
N ALA A 344 9.24 -8.67 -16.50
CA ALA A 344 8.77 -8.47 -17.87
C ALA A 344 9.69 -7.55 -18.69
N GLN A 345 10.35 -6.60 -18.03
CA GLN A 345 11.37 -5.74 -18.59
C GLN A 345 12.45 -5.45 -17.55
N THR A 346 13.64 -5.04 -17.99
CA THR A 346 14.67 -4.48 -17.10
C THR A 346 14.46 -2.98 -16.89
N GLY A 347 14.99 -2.44 -15.79
CA GLY A 347 14.96 -0.99 -15.56
C GLY A 347 15.75 -0.18 -16.60
N GLU A 348 16.71 -0.80 -17.30
CA GLU A 348 17.44 -0.16 -18.40
C GLU A 348 16.58 -0.07 -19.67
N GLU A 349 15.91 -1.16 -20.04
CA GLU A 349 15.01 -1.20 -21.20
C GLU A 349 13.87 -0.17 -21.07
N ILE A 350 13.22 -0.11 -19.91
CA ILE A 350 12.15 0.87 -19.64
C ILE A 350 12.66 2.30 -19.80
N ARG A 351 13.81 2.63 -19.19
CA ARG A 351 14.37 3.98 -19.25
C ARG A 351 14.76 4.34 -20.68
N GLN A 352 15.34 3.41 -21.44
CA GLN A 352 15.68 3.63 -22.84
C GLN A 352 14.43 3.90 -23.68
N ASP A 353 13.37 3.12 -23.49
CA ASP A 353 12.08 3.31 -24.18
C ASP A 353 11.47 4.68 -23.84
N TRP A 354 11.46 5.05 -22.56
CA TRP A 354 10.98 6.34 -22.12
C TRP A 354 11.75 7.49 -22.75
N TRP A 355 13.09 7.46 -22.73
CA TRP A 355 13.91 8.50 -23.35
C TRP A 355 13.69 8.60 -24.86
N GLN A 356 13.59 7.47 -25.56
CA GLN A 356 13.36 7.44 -27.00
C GLN A 356 12.01 8.07 -27.38
N VAL A 357 10.97 7.82 -26.57
CA VAL A 357 9.63 8.35 -26.83
C VAL A 357 9.51 9.79 -26.34
N ALA A 358 10.05 10.13 -25.18
CA ALA A 358 10.09 11.48 -24.62
C ALA A 358 10.85 12.47 -25.52
N GLY A 359 11.92 12.02 -26.20
CA GLY A 359 12.67 12.86 -27.15
C GLY A 359 11.87 13.30 -28.39
N ARG A 360 10.64 12.81 -28.57
CA ARG A 360 9.71 13.27 -29.62
C ARG A 360 8.82 14.43 -29.14
N VAL A 361 8.78 14.67 -27.84
CA VAL A 361 8.04 15.78 -27.24
C VAL A 361 8.91 17.03 -27.35
N GLY A 362 8.44 18.02 -28.09
CA GLY A 362 9.09 19.34 -28.19
C GLY A 362 8.74 20.29 -27.05
N GLU A 363 7.91 19.84 -26.11
CA GLU A 363 7.34 20.61 -25.00
C GLU A 363 8.15 20.37 -23.72
N SER A 364 8.31 21.41 -22.91
CA SER A 364 8.85 21.34 -21.55
C SER A 364 7.80 20.83 -20.55
N LEU A 365 8.23 20.35 -19.38
CA LEU A 365 7.32 19.93 -18.30
C LEU A 365 6.35 21.06 -17.87
N SER A 366 6.79 22.31 -17.93
CA SER A 366 5.95 23.47 -17.60
C SER A 366 4.82 23.69 -18.62
N GLU A 367 5.06 23.38 -19.89
CA GLU A 367 4.05 23.48 -20.95
C GLU A 367 3.02 22.35 -20.83
N LEU A 368 3.42 21.20 -20.29
CA LEU A 368 2.54 20.06 -20.01
C LEU A 368 1.49 20.33 -18.92
N GLU A 369 1.64 21.38 -18.11
CA GLU A 369 0.66 21.70 -17.05
C GLU A 369 -0.71 22.11 -17.62
N SER A 370 -0.74 22.65 -18.83
CA SER A 370 -1.96 23.23 -19.43
C SER A 370 -2.68 22.30 -20.40
N ASP A 371 -1.98 21.33 -20.98
CA ASP A 371 -2.50 20.36 -21.95
C ASP A 371 -1.70 19.05 -21.84
N PHE A 372 -2.04 18.17 -20.89
CA PHE A 372 -1.32 16.90 -20.72
C PHE A 372 -1.91 15.77 -21.59
N TYR A 373 -3.22 15.74 -21.74
CA TYR A 373 -3.93 14.62 -22.36
C TYR A 373 -3.83 14.65 -23.89
N GLY A 374 -3.70 13.48 -24.52
CA GLY A 374 -3.79 13.32 -25.99
C GLY A 374 -2.54 12.78 -26.68
N ALA A 375 -1.40 12.73 -26.01
CA ALA A 375 -0.15 12.17 -26.54
C ALA A 375 0.46 11.19 -25.51
N ALA A 376 0.76 9.96 -25.92
CA ALA A 376 1.38 8.97 -25.04
C ALA A 376 2.81 9.41 -24.66
N GLU A 377 3.45 10.18 -25.54
CA GLU A 377 4.78 10.73 -25.39
C GLU A 377 4.92 11.62 -24.14
N ARG A 378 3.85 12.36 -23.78
CA ARG A 378 3.82 13.22 -22.59
C ARG A 378 3.88 12.43 -21.28
N TYR A 379 3.29 11.24 -21.25
CA TYR A 379 3.36 10.32 -20.08
C TYR A 379 4.79 9.84 -19.86
N TYR A 380 5.49 9.49 -20.93
CA TYR A 380 6.89 9.03 -20.83
C TYR A 380 7.84 10.17 -20.45
N LEU A 381 7.67 11.37 -21.00
CA LEU A 381 8.44 12.54 -20.56
C LEU A 381 8.22 12.81 -19.06
N ALA A 382 6.98 12.70 -18.59
CA ALA A 382 6.67 12.85 -17.18
C ALA A 382 7.26 11.74 -16.30
N ALA A 383 7.26 10.48 -16.76
CA ALA A 383 7.89 9.36 -16.06
C ALA A 383 9.42 9.53 -15.94
N VAL A 384 10.09 10.03 -17.00
CA VAL A 384 11.52 10.39 -16.96
C VAL A 384 11.77 11.47 -15.89
N ALA A 385 10.92 12.49 -15.80
CA ALA A 385 11.04 13.51 -14.79
C ALA A 385 10.89 12.95 -13.37
N VAL A 386 9.99 11.99 -13.16
CA VAL A 386 9.82 11.32 -11.87
C VAL A 386 11.03 10.43 -11.54
N ASP A 387 11.54 9.65 -12.49
CA ASP A 387 12.76 8.84 -12.30
C ASP A 387 13.94 9.71 -11.87
N TRP A 388 14.12 10.86 -12.53
CA TRP A 388 15.14 11.84 -12.14
C TRP A 388 14.93 12.37 -10.72
N LEU A 389 13.69 12.73 -10.35
CA LEU A 389 13.37 13.19 -8.98
C LEU A 389 13.69 12.13 -7.93
N VAL A 390 13.34 10.86 -8.20
CA VAL A 390 13.61 9.74 -7.28
C VAL A 390 15.11 9.55 -7.09
N ALA A 391 15.88 9.51 -8.18
CA ALA A 391 17.34 9.36 -8.13
C ALA A 391 18.01 10.49 -7.31
N ASN A 392 17.56 11.74 -7.48
CA ASN A 392 18.13 12.89 -6.76
C ASN A 392 17.64 13.01 -5.31
N ALA A 393 16.43 12.52 -4.99
CA ALA A 393 15.89 12.57 -3.63
C ALA A 393 16.57 11.60 -2.67
N LEU A 394 17.06 10.47 -3.18
CA LEU A 394 17.76 9.47 -2.37
C LEU A 394 19.17 9.90 -1.98
N GLY A 395 19.65 11.04 -2.48
CA GLY A 395 20.99 11.54 -2.18
C GLY A 395 22.05 10.50 -2.51
N GLU A 396 21.86 9.76 -3.62
CA GLU A 396 22.93 8.94 -4.17
C GLU A 396 24.11 9.88 -4.43
N ASP A 397 25.05 9.89 -3.48
CA ASP A 397 26.29 10.62 -3.55
C ASP A 397 26.87 10.36 -4.94
N GLU A 398 27.24 11.41 -5.67
CA GLU A 398 27.81 11.38 -7.03
C GLU A 398 29.12 10.56 -7.14
N GLY A 399 29.49 9.77 -6.12
CA GLY A 399 30.76 9.12 -5.92
C GLY A 399 30.95 7.74 -6.55
N ASP A 400 29.91 7.05 -7.05
CA ASP A 400 30.09 5.66 -7.55
C ASP A 400 29.36 5.29 -8.86
N SER A 401 28.77 6.24 -9.61
CA SER A 401 28.14 5.96 -10.91
C SER A 401 29.14 5.87 -12.09
N ALA A 402 30.33 5.33 -11.87
CA ALA A 402 31.38 5.19 -12.89
C ALA A 402 31.10 4.11 -13.97
N ALA A 403 29.85 3.69 -14.18
CA ALA A 403 29.49 2.68 -15.18
C ALA A 403 28.48 3.14 -16.26
N THR A 404 27.99 4.39 -16.24
CA THR A 404 27.15 4.93 -17.33
C THR A 404 27.47 6.39 -17.64
N SER A 405 28.74 6.68 -17.93
CA SER A 405 29.11 7.94 -18.58
C SER A 405 28.68 7.93 -20.07
N GLN A 406 27.40 8.09 -20.34
CA GLN A 406 27.00 8.80 -21.55
C GLN A 406 26.92 10.28 -21.17
N GLU A 407 27.77 11.09 -21.81
CA GLU A 407 27.67 12.55 -21.71
C GLU A 407 26.23 12.99 -22.04
N PRO A 408 25.66 13.96 -21.29
CA PRO A 408 24.37 14.52 -21.65
C PRO A 408 24.48 15.17 -23.04
N LEU A 409 23.82 14.56 -24.03
CA LEU A 409 23.62 15.14 -25.35
C LEU A 409 22.68 16.37 -25.25
N PRO A 410 22.80 17.35 -26.16
CA PRO A 410 22.47 18.77 -25.93
C PRO A 410 20.98 19.13 -26.04
N LEU A 411 20.09 18.44 -25.32
CA LEU A 411 18.66 18.75 -25.25
C LEU A 411 18.16 19.16 -23.85
N LEU A 412 18.99 19.02 -22.81
CA LEU A 412 18.66 19.47 -21.45
C LEU A 412 18.89 20.98 -21.19
N GLU A 413 19.50 21.71 -22.14
CA GLU A 413 19.62 23.18 -22.08
C GLU A 413 18.34 23.92 -22.54
N GLN A 414 17.29 23.21 -22.97
CA GLN A 414 16.00 23.83 -23.34
C GLN A 414 14.90 23.63 -22.28
N ALA A 415 15.25 23.05 -21.12
CA ALA A 415 14.39 22.91 -19.94
C ALA A 415 15.05 23.48 -18.65
N GLN A 416 15.98 24.42 -18.80
CA GLN A 416 16.55 25.28 -17.76
C GLN A 416 16.27 26.74 -18.12
#